data_AF-N1UKK5-F1
#
_entry.id   AF-N1UKK5-F1
#
_cell.length_a   1.000
_cell.length_b   1.000
_cell.length_c   1.000
_cell.angle_alpha   90.00
_cell.angle_beta   90.00
_cell.angle_gamma   90.00
#
_symmetry.space_group_name_H-M   'P 1'
#
loop_
_entity.id
_entity.type
_entity.pdbx_description
1 polymer ?
#
loop_
_entity_poly.entity_id
_entity_poly.type
_entity_poly.pdbx_seq_one_letter_code
_entity_poly.pdbx_strand_id
1 'polypeptide(L)'
;MQTLEKFYAVMAVSFEGANLDFSKIYTMAFKHFGDFQKAEIMQKVYEDEIKHVRRGYHYIKKRIPNSQNEWDYYLSLIEFPFTPRRAKGYHYFPETRIQAGFSQEFAKKLEQYEDEFTGRVNSRILKEVLDLNIRVVESAD
;
A
#
# COMPACT_ATOMS: atom_id res chain seq x y z
N MET A 1 -18.97 -17.06 -0.53
CA MET A 1 -17.91 -18.03 -0.16
C MET A 1 -16.59 -17.27 -0.09
N GLN A 2 -15.89 -17.31 1.05
CA GLN A 2 -14.57 -16.69 1.21
C GLN A 2 -13.55 -17.52 0.40
N THR A 3 -12.97 -16.96 -0.65
CA THR A 3 -11.95 -17.65 -1.46
C THR A 3 -10.55 -17.19 -1.06
N LEU A 4 -9.53 -17.98 -1.38
CA LEU A 4 -8.15 -17.59 -1.09
C LEU A 4 -7.72 -16.34 -1.88
N GLU A 5 -8.28 -16.13 -3.07
CA GLU A 5 -8.07 -14.92 -3.87
C GLU A 5 -8.62 -13.69 -3.15
N LYS A 6 -9.84 -13.77 -2.60
CA LYS A 6 -10.42 -12.69 -1.79
C LYS A 6 -9.58 -12.42 -0.53
N PHE A 7 -9.16 -13.49 0.16
CA PHE A 7 -8.27 -13.37 1.31
C PHE A 7 -6.96 -12.65 0.97
N TYR A 8 -6.27 -13.06 -0.10
CA TYR A 8 -5.02 -12.42 -0.50
C TYR A 8 -5.22 -11.00 -1.05
N ALA A 9 -6.37 -10.69 -1.66
CA ALA A 9 -6.66 -9.34 -2.13
C ALA A 9 -6.78 -8.36 -0.95
N VAL A 10 -7.47 -8.78 0.12
CA VAL A 10 -7.62 -7.96 1.32
C VAL A 10 -6.35 -7.95 2.17
N MET A 11 -5.82 -9.12 2.55
CA MET A 11 -4.68 -9.19 3.46
C MET A 11 -3.38 -8.75 2.78
N ALA A 12 -2.97 -9.44 1.72
CA ALA A 12 -1.64 -9.24 1.14
C ALA A 12 -1.58 -8.04 0.20
N VAL A 13 -2.53 -7.89 -0.73
CA VAL A 13 -2.49 -6.76 -1.69
C VAL A 13 -2.89 -5.45 -1.03
N SER A 14 -3.86 -5.48 -0.10
CA SER A 14 -4.31 -4.28 0.60
C SER A 14 -3.52 -4.01 1.88
N PHE A 15 -3.75 -4.75 2.96
CA PHE A 15 -3.17 -4.38 4.26
C PHE A 15 -1.63 -4.43 4.27
N GLU A 16 -1.03 -5.53 3.81
CA GLU A 16 0.43 -5.59 3.72
C GLU A 16 0.98 -4.65 2.66
N GLY A 17 0.20 -4.38 1.60
CA GLY A 17 0.50 -3.34 0.62
C GLY A 17 0.64 -1.96 1.27
N ALA A 18 -0.25 -1.59 2.20
CA ALA A 18 -0.12 -0.36 2.97
C ALA A 18 1.07 -0.40 3.95
N ASN A 19 1.38 -1.56 4.52
CA ASN A 19 2.53 -1.72 5.43
C ASN A 19 3.88 -1.52 4.71
N LEU A 20 3.98 -1.75 3.39
CA LEU A 20 5.14 -1.31 2.60
C LEU A 20 5.37 0.20 2.70
N ASP A 21 4.32 1.00 2.66
CA ASP A 21 4.42 2.46 2.78
C ASP A 21 4.74 2.87 4.22
N PHE A 22 4.02 2.31 5.20
CA PHE A 22 4.20 2.65 6.61
C PHE A 22 5.61 2.32 7.10
N SER A 23 6.13 1.14 6.77
CA SER A 23 7.46 0.73 7.17
C SER A 23 8.54 1.66 6.62
N LYS A 24 8.42 2.15 5.38
CA LYS A 24 9.31 3.19 4.85
C LYS A 24 9.17 4.52 5.58
N ILE A 25 7.94 5.00 5.78
CA ILE A 25 7.67 6.26 6.50
C ILE A 25 8.29 6.24 7.90
N TYR A 26 8.03 5.18 8.67
CA TYR A 26 8.56 5.06 10.02
C TYR A 26 10.06 4.83 10.04
N THR A 27 10.64 4.10 9.07
CA THR A 27 12.11 4.01 8.94
C THR A 27 12.74 5.39 8.78
N MET A 28 12.17 6.23 7.92
CA MET A 28 12.65 7.61 7.73
C MET A 28 12.44 8.46 8.98
N ALA A 29 11.29 8.33 9.65
CA ALA A 29 10.99 9.08 10.86
C ALA A 29 11.97 8.73 12.00
N PHE A 30 12.22 7.44 12.25
CA PHE A 30 13.16 7.02 13.27
C PHE A 30 14.59 7.48 12.97
N LYS A 31 15.04 7.39 11.71
CA LYS A 31 16.34 7.94 11.30
C LYS A 31 16.44 9.45 11.52
N HIS A 32 15.39 10.20 11.18
CA HIS A 32 15.34 11.65 11.35
C HIS A 32 15.56 12.07 12.81
N PHE A 33 14.96 11.35 13.77
CA PHE A 33 15.12 11.62 15.21
C PHE A 33 16.30 10.87 15.86
N GLY A 34 17.19 10.24 15.08
CA GLY A 34 18.40 9.56 15.58
C GLY A 34 18.15 8.18 16.21
N ASP A 35 16.96 7.62 16.11
CA ASP A 35 16.63 6.27 16.61
C ASP A 35 16.94 5.19 15.56
N PHE A 36 18.22 4.94 15.35
CA PHE A 36 18.67 3.97 14.35
C PHE A 36 18.26 2.52 14.67
N GLN A 37 18.07 2.19 15.95
CA GLN A 37 17.66 0.85 16.37
C GLN A 37 16.22 0.55 15.92
N LYS A 38 15.28 1.48 16.15
CA LYS A 38 13.90 1.30 15.67
C LYS A 38 13.80 1.40 14.16
N ALA A 39 14.63 2.24 13.51
CA ALA A 39 14.72 2.26 12.06
C ALA A 39 15.12 0.90 11.47
N GLU A 40 16.08 0.20 12.09
CA GLU A 40 16.50 -1.15 11.66
C GLU A 40 15.35 -2.17 11.82
N ILE A 41 14.56 -2.07 12.88
CA ILE A 41 13.38 -2.92 13.07
C ILE A 41 12.37 -2.68 11.94
N MET A 42 12.08 -1.41 11.61
CA MET A 42 11.16 -1.09 10.52
C MET A 42 11.65 -1.54 9.15
N GLN A 43 12.98 -1.55 8.93
CA GLN A 43 13.58 -2.10 7.73
C GLN A 43 13.35 -3.61 7.61
N LYS A 44 13.46 -4.36 8.72
CA LYS A 44 13.15 -5.81 8.74
C LYS A 44 11.67 -6.07 8.44
N VAL A 45 10.78 -5.26 9.03
CA VAL A 45 9.34 -5.32 8.73
C VAL A 45 9.09 -5.10 7.23
N TYR A 46 9.68 -4.05 6.64
CA TYR A 46 9.56 -3.77 5.20
C TYR A 46 9.96 -4.98 4.33
N GLU A 47 11.06 -5.64 4.66
CA GLU A 47 11.56 -6.81 3.92
C GLU A 47 10.62 -8.01 4.01
N ASP A 48 9.95 -8.20 5.15
CA ASP A 48 8.94 -9.25 5.33
C ASP A 48 7.65 -8.91 4.58
N GLU A 49 7.20 -7.66 4.61
CA GLU A 49 6.01 -7.26 3.87
C GLU A 49 6.17 -7.38 2.36
N ILE A 50 7.38 -7.11 1.83
CA ILE A 50 7.67 -7.39 0.42
C ILE A 50 7.39 -8.87 0.08
N LYS A 51 7.74 -9.81 0.97
CA LYS A 51 7.51 -11.25 0.76
C LYS A 51 6.03 -11.59 0.85
N HIS A 52 5.31 -11.04 1.83
CA HIS A 52 3.87 -11.25 2.00
C HIS A 52 3.06 -10.75 0.81
N VAL A 53 3.31 -9.50 0.41
CA VAL A 53 2.66 -8.85 -0.72
C VAL A 53 2.95 -9.61 -2.01
N ARG A 54 4.22 -9.96 -2.27
CA ARG A 54 4.61 -10.75 -3.45
C ARG A 54 3.90 -12.10 -3.50
N ARG A 55 3.84 -12.81 -2.37
CA ARG A 55 3.19 -14.12 -2.29
C ARG A 55 1.71 -14.03 -2.63
N GLY A 56 0.98 -13.09 -2.02
CA GLY A 56 -0.44 -12.92 -2.27
C GLY A 56 -0.74 -12.45 -3.69
N TYR A 57 0.02 -11.47 -4.17
CA TYR A 57 -0.11 -10.98 -5.53
C TYR A 57 0.12 -12.06 -6.58
N HIS A 58 1.20 -12.85 -6.44
CA HIS A 58 1.48 -13.96 -7.35
C HIS A 58 0.40 -15.04 -7.33
N TYR A 59 -0.20 -15.29 -6.16
CA TYR A 59 -1.32 -16.22 -6.05
C TYR A 59 -2.54 -15.76 -6.84
N ILE A 60 -2.89 -14.47 -6.73
CA ILE A 60 -4.00 -13.85 -7.48
C ILE A 60 -3.68 -13.81 -8.97
N LYS A 61 -2.46 -13.39 -9.34
CA LYS A 61 -2.04 -13.22 -10.72
C LYS A 61 -2.18 -14.50 -11.54
N LYS A 62 -1.85 -15.66 -10.95
CA LYS A 62 -2.00 -16.98 -11.59
C LYS A 62 -3.45 -17.39 -11.89
N ARG A 63 -4.43 -16.67 -11.36
CA ARG A 63 -5.87 -16.99 -11.44
C ARG A 63 -6.67 -15.96 -12.19
N ILE A 64 -6.01 -14.92 -12.72
CA ILE A 64 -6.66 -13.92 -13.55
C ILE A 64 -7.22 -14.60 -14.82
N PRO A 65 -8.51 -14.45 -15.12
CA PRO A 65 -9.08 -14.91 -16.39
C PRO A 65 -8.45 -14.16 -17.57
N ASN A 66 -8.24 -14.84 -18.70
CA ASN A 66 -7.64 -14.24 -19.90
C ASN A 66 -8.37 -12.98 -20.43
N SER A 67 -9.62 -12.78 -20.04
CA SER A 67 -10.45 -11.63 -20.42
C SER A 67 -10.31 -10.40 -19.52
N GLN A 68 -9.54 -10.48 -18.43
CA GLN A 68 -9.39 -9.40 -17.44
C GLN A 68 -7.93 -9.00 -17.27
N ASN A 69 -7.70 -7.72 -16.99
CA ASN A 69 -6.39 -7.24 -16.56
C ASN A 69 -6.23 -7.41 -15.03
N GLU A 70 -4.99 -7.22 -14.56
CA GLU A 70 -4.62 -7.41 -13.15
C GLU A 70 -5.42 -6.51 -12.19
N TRP A 71 -5.70 -5.27 -12.61
CA TRP A 71 -6.41 -4.28 -11.80
C TRP A 71 -7.89 -4.62 -11.64
N ASP A 72 -8.59 -4.90 -12.74
CA ASP A 72 -10.02 -5.21 -12.73
C ASP A 72 -10.30 -6.52 -11.99
N TYR A 73 -9.40 -7.51 -12.11
CA TYR A 73 -9.53 -8.74 -11.34
C TYR A 73 -9.37 -8.47 -9.84
N TYR A 74 -8.38 -7.66 -9.43
CA TYR A 74 -8.25 -7.25 -8.03
C TYR A 74 -9.50 -6.53 -7.51
N LEU A 75 -10.07 -5.59 -8.29
CA LEU A 75 -11.31 -4.91 -7.92
C LEU A 75 -12.48 -5.88 -7.73
N SER A 76 -12.56 -6.94 -8.54
CA SER A 76 -13.60 -7.96 -8.41
C SER A 76 -13.47 -8.83 -7.13
N LEU A 77 -12.29 -8.85 -6.51
CA LEU A 77 -11.98 -9.66 -5.32
C LEU A 77 -12.25 -8.92 -4.00
N ILE A 78 -12.37 -7.61 -4.04
CA ILE A 78 -12.63 -6.77 -2.86
C ILE A 78 -14.07 -6.27 -2.87
N GLU A 79 -14.65 -6.11 -1.68
CA GLU A 79 -16.01 -5.63 -1.48
C GLU A 79 -16.04 -4.66 -0.29
N PHE A 80 -16.98 -3.71 -0.31
CA PHE A 80 -17.12 -2.72 0.78
C PHE A 80 -17.22 -3.44 2.14
N PRO A 81 -16.48 -2.99 3.18
CA PRO A 81 -15.79 -1.71 3.32
C PRO A 81 -14.33 -1.68 2.82
N PHE A 82 -13.88 -2.69 2.08
CA PHE A 82 -12.52 -2.73 1.55
C PHE A 82 -12.45 -2.08 0.17
N THR A 83 -11.74 -0.96 0.10
CA THR A 83 -11.44 -0.25 -1.14
C THR A 83 -9.93 -0.30 -1.42
N PRO A 84 -9.48 -0.08 -2.67
CA PRO A 84 -8.06 0.04 -2.98
C PRO A 84 -7.32 1.11 -2.17
N ARG A 85 -8.02 2.08 -1.55
CA ARG A 85 -7.40 3.01 -0.60
C ARG A 85 -6.73 2.26 0.55
N ARG A 86 -7.25 1.12 1.00
CA ARG A 86 -6.65 0.27 2.05
C ARG A 86 -5.32 -0.35 1.65
N ALA A 87 -4.97 -0.30 0.37
CA ALA A 87 -3.68 -0.72 -0.13
C ALA A 87 -2.59 0.35 -0.06
N LYS A 88 -2.86 1.54 0.51
CA LYS A 88 -1.92 2.67 0.58
C LYS A 88 -1.72 3.16 2.02
N GLY A 89 -0.49 3.50 2.37
CA GLY A 89 -0.16 4.18 3.63
C GLY A 89 -0.51 5.67 3.61
N TYR A 90 0.25 6.47 4.37
CA TYR A 90 0.04 7.91 4.38
C TYR A 90 0.57 8.60 3.12
N HIS A 91 1.71 8.13 2.62
CA HIS A 91 2.27 8.46 1.32
C HIS A 91 2.46 7.15 0.56
N TYR A 92 2.10 7.14 -0.71
CA TYR A 92 2.18 5.95 -1.55
C TYR A 92 3.51 5.92 -2.29
N PHE A 93 4.28 4.84 -2.10
CA PHE A 93 5.56 4.62 -2.75
C PHE A 93 5.40 3.58 -3.89
N PRO A 94 5.18 3.99 -5.15
CA PRO A 94 4.90 3.06 -6.26
C PRO A 94 6.00 2.02 -6.45
N GLU A 95 7.26 2.38 -6.19
CA GLU A 95 8.41 1.49 -6.35
C GLU A 95 8.35 0.24 -5.46
N THR A 96 7.66 0.33 -4.31
CA THR A 96 7.50 -0.81 -3.41
C THR A 96 6.60 -1.90 -4.01
N ARG A 97 5.61 -1.52 -4.83
CA ARG A 97 4.73 -2.46 -5.54
C ARG A 97 5.49 -3.15 -6.66
N ILE A 98 6.32 -2.39 -7.39
CA ILE A 98 7.21 -2.95 -8.40
C ILE A 98 8.17 -3.96 -7.76
N GLN A 99 8.78 -3.62 -6.62
CA GLN A 99 9.64 -4.54 -5.88
C GLN A 99 8.89 -5.81 -5.42
N ALA A 100 7.62 -5.69 -5.05
CA ALA A 100 6.76 -6.83 -4.72
C ALA A 100 6.27 -7.63 -5.94
N GLY A 101 6.55 -7.19 -7.17
CA GLY A 101 6.27 -7.92 -8.41
C GLY A 101 5.03 -7.48 -9.19
N PHE A 102 4.43 -6.35 -8.83
CA PHE A 102 3.28 -5.77 -9.53
C PHE A 102 3.71 -5.21 -10.89
N SER A 103 2.76 -5.12 -11.83
CA SER A 103 3.01 -4.36 -13.06
C SER A 103 3.06 -2.86 -12.78
N GLN A 104 3.72 -2.12 -13.69
CA GLN A 104 3.71 -0.66 -13.65
C GLN A 104 2.28 -0.10 -13.79
N GLU A 105 1.44 -0.76 -14.59
CA GLU A 105 0.05 -0.35 -14.77
C GLU A 105 -0.73 -0.48 -13.46
N PHE A 106 -0.62 -1.62 -12.77
CA PHE A 106 -1.29 -1.80 -11.48
C PHE A 106 -0.82 -0.75 -10.47
N ALA A 107 0.50 -0.57 -10.33
CA ALA A 107 1.06 0.40 -9.39
C ALA A 107 0.57 1.83 -9.67
N LYS A 108 0.43 2.21 -10.95
CA LYS A 108 -0.10 3.51 -11.37
C LYS A 108 -1.61 3.63 -11.12
N LYS A 109 -2.40 2.59 -11.42
CA LYS A 109 -3.85 2.59 -11.13
C LYS A 109 -4.12 2.73 -9.63
N LEU A 110 -3.31 2.06 -8.80
CA LEU A 110 -3.41 2.17 -7.35
C LEU A 110 -3.05 3.58 -6.85
N GLU A 111 -1.99 4.18 -7.41
CA GLU A 111 -1.60 5.57 -7.13
C GLU A 111 -2.78 6.53 -7.38
N GLN A 112 -3.37 6.44 -8.57
CA GLN A 112 -4.46 7.28 -9.07
C GLN A 112 -5.81 7.02 -8.41
N TYR A 113 -5.99 5.90 -7.70
CA TYR A 113 -7.25 5.57 -7.07
C TYR A 113 -7.58 6.52 -5.91
N GLU A 114 -8.77 7.10 -5.93
CA GLU A 114 -9.28 7.94 -4.86
C GLU A 114 -10.72 7.54 -4.49
N ASP A 115 -11.06 7.67 -3.21
CA ASP A 115 -12.42 7.52 -2.67
C ASP A 115 -12.69 8.60 -1.60
N GLU A 116 -13.85 8.54 -0.95
CA GLU A 116 -14.26 9.47 0.13
C GLU A 116 -13.36 9.44 1.39
N PHE A 117 -12.44 8.47 1.49
CA PHE A 117 -11.43 8.36 2.53
C PHE A 117 -10.07 8.92 2.10
N THR A 118 -9.90 9.29 0.83
CA THR A 118 -8.74 10.06 0.35
C THR A 118 -8.71 11.41 1.08
N GLY A 119 -7.54 11.79 1.61
CA GLY A 119 -7.34 13.06 2.32
C GLY A 119 -7.59 13.02 3.83
N ARG A 120 -8.23 11.98 4.39
CA ARG A 120 -8.43 11.83 5.86
C ARG A 120 -7.19 11.36 6.62
N VAL A 121 -6.01 11.75 6.13
CA VAL A 121 -4.74 11.14 6.52
C VAL A 121 -3.91 12.17 7.27
N ASN A 122 -3.45 11.83 8.48
CA ASN A 122 -2.62 12.74 9.26
C ASN A 122 -1.25 12.93 8.57
N SER A 123 -1.10 14.04 7.84
CA SER A 123 0.09 14.33 7.04
C SER A 123 1.23 14.96 7.86
N ARG A 124 1.07 15.14 9.17
CA ARG A 124 2.05 15.86 10.00
C ARG A 124 3.42 15.18 9.95
N ILE A 125 3.44 13.85 10.09
CA ILE A 125 4.67 13.06 10.01
C ILE A 125 5.33 13.19 8.63
N LEU A 126 4.55 13.32 7.56
CA LEU A 126 5.08 13.45 6.19
C LEU A 126 5.70 14.83 5.97
N LYS A 127 5.10 15.88 6.53
CA LYS A 127 5.68 17.24 6.49
C LYS A 127 6.98 17.33 7.29
N GLU A 128 6.97 16.80 8.52
CA GLU A 128 8.13 16.87 9.42
C GLU A 128 9.30 15.99 8.96
N VAL A 129 9.03 14.80 8.39
CA VAL A 129 10.06 13.80 8.08
C VAL A 129 10.47 13.77 6.61
N LEU A 130 9.54 14.02 5.68
CA LEU A 130 9.79 13.82 4.24
C LEU A 130 9.97 15.13 3.47
N ASP A 131 9.79 16.29 4.11
CA ASP A 131 9.73 17.61 3.46
C ASP A 131 8.78 17.61 2.24
N LEU A 132 7.78 16.71 2.26
CA LEU A 132 6.79 16.59 1.21
C LEU A 132 5.68 17.59 1.54
N ASN A 133 5.59 18.65 0.73
CA ASN A 133 4.45 19.56 0.71
C ASN A 133 3.22 18.83 0.17
N ILE A 134 2.59 18.02 1.02
CA ILE A 134 1.32 17.39 0.72
C ILE A 134 0.25 18.46 0.88
N ARG A 135 -0.48 18.73 -0.21
CA ARG A 135 -1.70 19.54 -0.17
C ARG A 135 -2.66 18.87 0.79
N VAL A 136 -2.73 19.39 2.00
CA VAL A 136 -3.79 19.06 2.93
C VAL A 136 -5.03 19.71 2.35
N VAL A 137 -5.97 18.92 1.87
CA VAL A 137 -7.34 19.41 1.74
C VAL A 137 -7.83 19.50 3.17
N GLU A 138 -7.81 20.71 3.73
CA GLU A 138 -8.52 20.97 4.98
C GLU A 138 -9.97 20.59 4.73
N SER A 139 -10.46 19.60 5.49
CA SER A 139 -11.89 19.35 5.57
C SER A 139 -12.52 20.61 6.15
N ALA A 140 -13.21 21.39 5.32
CA ALA A 140 -14.08 22.44 5.78
C ALA A 140 -15.17 21.81 6.66
N ASP A 141 -15.35 22.37 7.85
CA ASP A 141 -16.46 22.08 8.77
C ASP A 141 -17.83 22.25 8.11
#